data_AF-A0A1I7H9J8-F1
#
_entry.id   AF-A0A1I7H9J8-F1
#
_cell.length_a   1.000
_cell.length_b   1.000
_cell.length_c   1.000
_cell.angle_alpha   90.00
_cell.angle_beta   90.00
_cell.angle_gamma   90.00
#
_symmetry.space_group_name_H-M   'P 1'
#
loop_
_entity.id
_entity.type
_entity.pdbx_description
1 polymer ?
#
loop_
_entity_poly.entity_id
_entity_poly.type
_entity_poly.pdbx_seq_one_letter_code
_entity_poly.pdbx_strand_id
1 'polypeptide(L)' 'GTPINGVLLEYYKVNLQGKKAKVALVAIMHKLINYIFAVLRNQTPFELRNPKIHKQMFLENTSQNSAA' A
#
# COMPACT_ATOMS: atom_id res chain seq x y z
N GLY A 1 10.02 7.30 -18.61
CA GLY A 1 8.62 7.63 -18.29
C GLY A 1 8.46 7.79 -16.79
N THR A 2 7.61 8.72 -16.36
CA THR A 2 7.34 8.97 -14.93
C THR A 2 6.38 7.91 -14.38
N PRO A 3 6.67 7.27 -13.24
CA PRO A 3 5.78 6.28 -12.66
C PRO A 3 4.52 6.93 -12.07
N ILE A 4 3.35 6.35 -12.36
CA ILE A 4 2.06 6.80 -11.77
C ILE A 4 2.04 6.61 -10.25
N ASN A 5 2.68 5.53 -9.77
CA ASN A 5 2.79 5.24 -8.34
C ASN A 5 4.27 5.10 -7.93
N GLY A 6 4.85 6.19 -7.43
CA GLY A 6 6.23 6.20 -6.96
C GLY A 6 6.49 5.26 -5.78
N VAL A 7 5.49 5.08 -4.89
CA VAL A 7 5.59 4.22 -3.71
C VAL A 7 5.72 2.74 -4.10
N LEU A 8 4.93 2.28 -5.08
CA LEU A 8 5.03 0.90 -5.58
C LEU A 8 6.31 0.67 -6.36
N LEU A 9 6.82 1.68 -7.08
CA LEU A 9 8.11 1.57 -7.75
C LEU A 9 9.26 1.43 -6.73
N GLU A 10 9.25 2.23 -5.67
CA GLU A 10 10.22 2.11 -4.58
C GLU A 10 10.13 0.73 -3.92
N TYR A 11 8.92 0.27 -3.61
CA TYR A 11 8.69 -1.06 -3.05
C TYR A 11 9.23 -2.18 -3.97
N TYR A 12 9.05 -2.05 -5.29
CA TYR A 12 9.61 -3.00 -6.25
C TYR A 12 11.14 -3.02 -6.23
N LYS A 13 11.76 -1.84 -6.24
CA LYS A 13 13.22 -1.72 -6.30
C LYS A 13 13.91 -2.15 -5.02
N VAL A 14 13.34 -1.82 -3.86
CA VAL A 14 13.98 -2.03 -2.55
C VAL A 14 13.51 -3.33 -1.91
N ASN A 15 12.19 -3.51 -1.72
CA ASN A 15 11.65 -4.65 -0.96
C ASN A 15 11.60 -5.96 -1.75
N LEU A 16 11.55 -5.88 -3.08
CA LEU A 16 11.50 -7.05 -3.95
C LEU A 16 12.85 -7.34 -4.64
N GLN A 17 13.92 -6.64 -4.25
CA GLN A 17 15.27 -6.89 -4.75
C GLN A 17 15.68 -8.35 -4.47
N GLY A 18 16.16 -9.04 -5.49
CA GLY A 18 16.58 -10.45 -5.40
C GLY A 18 15.46 -11.48 -5.51
N LYS A 19 14.17 -11.08 -5.57
CA LYS A 19 13.07 -12.01 -5.84
C LYS A 19 12.95 -12.31 -7.33
N LYS A 20 12.48 -13.52 -7.67
CA LYS A 20 12.14 -13.90 -9.05
C LYS A 20 11.12 -12.92 -9.63
N ALA A 21 11.29 -12.51 -10.89
CA ALA A 21 10.46 -11.49 -11.54
C ALA A 21 8.94 -11.76 -11.42
N LYS A 22 8.49 -13.00 -11.63
CA LYS A 22 7.07 -13.37 -11.49
C LYS A 22 6.54 -13.21 -10.07
N VAL A 23 7.36 -13.50 -9.06
CA VAL A 23 7.00 -13.33 -7.64
C VAL A 23 6.87 -11.84 -7.32
N ALA A 24 7.80 -11.02 -7.83
CA ALA A 24 7.76 -9.58 -7.63
C ALA A 24 6.52 -8.95 -8.30
N LEU A 25 6.17 -9.40 -9.51
CA LEU A 25 4.98 -8.95 -10.21
C LEU A 25 3.69 -9.27 -9.45
N VAL A 26 3.53 -10.53 -9.01
CA VAL A 26 2.36 -10.95 -8.24
C VAL A 26 2.25 -10.18 -6.91
N ALA A 27 3.37 -9.87 -6.26
CA ALA A 27 3.37 -9.06 -5.05
C ALA A 27 2.84 -7.63 -5.28
N ILE A 28 3.14 -7.02 -6.44
CA ILE A 28 2.58 -5.71 -6.81
C ILE A 28 1.09 -5.83 -7.11
N MET A 29 0.68 -6.84 -7.89
CA MET A 29 -0.72 -7.08 -8.23
C MET A 29 -1.58 -7.25 -6.97
N HIS A 30 -1.12 -8.03 -5.99
CA HIS A 30 -1.80 -8.19 -4.70
C HIS A 30 -1.97 -6.84 -3.96
N LYS A 31 -0.97 -5.96 -3.98
CA LYS A 31 -1.10 -4.62 -3.37
C LYS A 31 -2.14 -3.76 -4.08
N LEU A 32 -2.17 -3.77 -5.42
CA LEU A 32 -3.14 -3.01 -6.21
C LEU A 32 -4.58 -3.46 -5.94
N ILE A 33 -4.80 -4.78 -5.93
CA ILE A 33 -6.11 -5.37 -5.63
C ILE A 33 -6.57 -4.93 -4.23
N ASN A 34 -5.69 -4.98 -3.22
CA ASN A 34 -6.02 -4.54 -1.87
C ASN A 34 -6.34 -3.05 -1.79
N TYR A 35 -5.70 -2.19 -2.59
CA TYR A 35 -6.05 -0.78 -2.65
C TYR A 35 -7.43 -0.55 -3.24
N ILE A 36 -7.78 -1.27 -4.32
CA ILE A 36 -9.12 -1.21 -4.92
C ILE A 36 -10.16 -1.65 -3.88
N PHE A 37 -9.95 -2.79 -3.22
CA PHE A 37 -10.85 -3.25 -2.15
C PHE A 37 -10.93 -2.25 -1.00
N ALA A 38 -9.85 -1.55 -0.65
CA ALA A 38 -9.88 -0.56 0.42
C ALA A 38 -10.71 0.68 0.06
N VAL A 39 -10.56 1.18 -1.16
CA VAL A 39 -11.36 2.28 -1.70
C VAL A 39 -12.84 1.91 -1.72
N LEU A 40 -13.16 0.71 -2.23
CA LEU A 40 -14.54 0.24 -2.31
C LEU A 40 -15.14 -0.03 -0.91
N ARG A 41 -14.38 -0.60 0.03
CA ARG A 41 -14.89 -0.86 1.39
C ARG A 41 -15.16 0.43 2.16
N ASN A 42 -14.25 1.39 2.07
CA ASN A 42 -14.31 2.60 2.87
C ASN A 42 -15.13 3.71 2.19
N GLN A 43 -15.48 3.54 0.90
CA GLN A 43 -16.18 4.53 0.08
C GLN A 43 -15.46 5.89 0.05
N THR A 44 -14.11 5.87 0.11
CA THR A 44 -13.26 7.06 0.10
C THR A 44 -12.41 7.12 -1.17
N PRO A 45 -12.13 8.31 -1.74
CA PRO A 45 -11.23 8.44 -2.88
C PRO A 45 -9.86 7.81 -2.64
N PHE A 46 -9.23 7.31 -3.72
CA PHE A 46 -7.87 6.80 -3.65
C PHE A 46 -6.88 7.93 -3.40
N GLU A 47 -5.99 7.74 -2.42
CA GLU A 47 -4.91 8.67 -2.11
C GLU A 47 -3.57 7.93 -2.07
N LEU A 48 -2.57 8.48 -2.75
CA LEU A 48 -1.23 7.95 -2.67
C LEU A 48 -0.58 8.37 -1.33
N ARG A 49 -0.41 7.41 -0.42
CA ARG A 49 0.15 7.66 0.91
C ARG A 49 1.50 6.99 1.10
N ASN A 50 2.40 7.66 1.84
CA ASN A 50 3.66 7.06 2.26
C ASN A 50 3.39 5.91 3.26
N PRO A 51 4.04 4.73 3.11
CA PRO A 51 3.83 3.59 4.01
C PRO A 51 4.06 3.88 5.50
N LYS A 52 5.02 4.75 5.82
CA LYS A 52 5.34 5.11 7.22
C LYS A 52 4.19 5.90 7.85
N ILE A 53 3.67 6.88 7.13
CA ILE A 53 2.53 7.70 7.56
C ILE A 53 1.27 6.84 7.68
N HIS A 54 1.03 5.95 6.70
CA HIS A 54 -0.12 5.05 6.75
C HIS A 54 -0.08 4.10 7.95
N LYS A 55 1.10 3.58 8.31
CA LYS A 55 1.29 2.77 9.52
C LYS A 55 0.95 3.57 10.79
N GLN A 56 1.41 4.81 10.88
CA GLN A 56 1.14 5.66 12.03
C GLN A 56 -0.37 5.91 12.20
N MET A 57 -1.07 6.29 11.12
CA MET A 57 -2.52 6.47 11.11
C MET A 57 -3.28 5.21 11.55
N PHE A 58 -2.82 4.03 11.12
CA PHE A 58 -3.45 2.76 11.51
C PHE A 58 -3.33 2.50 13.02
N LEU A 59 -2.15 2.74 13.60
CA LEU A 59 -1.92 2.56 15.04
C LEU A 59 -2.76 3.54 15.86
N GLU A 60 -2.83 4.80 15.42
CA GLU A 60 -3.67 5.83 16.04
C GLU A 60 -5.15 5.43 16.01
N ASN A 61 -5.68 5.08 14.83
CA ASN A 61 -7.09 4.66 14.70
C ASN A 61 -7.41 3.42 15.55
N THR A 62 -6.49 2.45 15.63
CA THR A 62 -6.68 1.26 16.45
C THR A 62 -6.72 1.61 17.94
N SER A 63 -5.86 2.53 18.40
CA SER A 63 -5.87 2.99 19.79
C SER A 63 -7.17 3.70 20.18
N GLN A 64 -7.70 4.54 19.27
CA GLN A 64 -8.96 5.25 19.50
C GLN A 64 -10.17 4.31 19.52
N ASN A 65 -10.22 3.34 18.61
CA ASN A 65 -11.28 2.32 18.60
C ASN A 65 -11.22 1.34 19.77
N SER A 66 -10.08 1.22 20.46
CA SER A 66 -9.95 0.36 21.66
C SER A 66 -10.31 1.10 22.95
N ALA A 67 -10.34 2.44 22.91
CA ALA A 67 -10.66 3.30 24.05
C ALA A 67 -12.13 3.77 24.05
N ALA A 68 -12.85 3.54 22.95
CA ALA A 68 -14.28 3.79 22.78
C ALA A 68 -15.09 2.50 22.98
#